data_AF-A0A7X7G344-F1
#
_entry.id   AF-A0A7X7G344-F1
#
_cell.length_a   1.000
_cell.length_b   1.000
_cell.length_c   1.000
_cell.angle_alpha   90.00
_cell.angle_beta   90.00
_cell.angle_gamma   90.00
#
_symmetry.space_group_name_H-M   'P 1'
#
loop_
_entity.id
_entity.type
_entity.pdbx_description
1 polymer ?
#
loop_
_entity_poly.entity_id
_entity_poly.type
_entity_poly.pdbx_seq_one_letter_code
_entity_poly.pdbx_strand_id
1 'polypeptide(L)'
;MPCRRVMLILAAAGFLPAAALFTAGGCARADSIEGRPAPILMYHHVGDGATNRWWVPAAEFEAHLRHLRSNGYASVLPSELKAAAEGRGALPARPVVITFDDGGLDLLTVAEPIMARYGYTGMVYLISGKVGDGAAGRMHYEGQPCLVWPEVRAMRSRGHFRFGGHTRTSPDLRRVPDPALEISGCRDDLARELGAAPDSFSYPFGRYRSNAVAAVGRAGFETAVTCEPEVFRIRADASWLELPRVNVVGGAGLDAFERALAQ
;
A
#
# COMPACT_ATOMS: atom_id res chain seq x y z
N MET A 1 44.64 78.45 -4.91
CA MET A 1 44.70 77.50 -3.78
C MET A 1 44.24 76.14 -4.28
N PRO A 2 45.10 75.11 -4.34
CA PRO A 2 44.79 73.84 -4.98
C PRO A 2 44.15 72.87 -3.98
N CYS A 3 43.06 72.22 -4.37
CA CYS A 3 42.49 71.10 -3.62
C CYS A 3 42.76 69.79 -4.39
N ARG A 4 43.42 68.86 -3.71
CA ARG A 4 44.02 67.62 -4.24
C ARG A 4 42.95 66.66 -4.79
N ARG A 5 43.19 66.13 -6.00
CA ARG A 5 42.53 64.91 -6.49
C ARG A 5 43.28 63.69 -5.95
N VAL A 6 42.57 62.82 -5.23
CA VAL A 6 43.04 61.49 -4.85
C VAL A 6 42.69 60.52 -5.98
N MET A 7 43.70 59.85 -6.51
CA MET A 7 43.58 58.80 -7.53
C MET A 7 43.53 57.45 -6.80
N LEU A 8 42.38 56.77 -6.82
CA LEU A 8 42.26 55.42 -6.30
C LEU A 8 42.78 54.43 -7.35
N ILE A 9 43.77 53.63 -6.97
CA ILE A 9 44.27 52.47 -7.70
C ILE A 9 43.34 51.30 -7.38
N LEU A 10 42.63 50.78 -8.39
CA LEU A 10 41.92 49.50 -8.31
C LEU A 10 42.81 48.40 -8.89
N ALA A 11 43.30 47.51 -8.03
CA ALA A 11 44.00 46.30 -8.41
C ALA A 11 43.01 45.26 -8.95
N ALA A 12 43.26 44.77 -10.17
CA ALA A 12 42.52 43.65 -10.74
C ALA A 12 43.08 42.33 -10.21
N ALA A 13 42.31 41.60 -9.40
CA ALA A 13 42.60 40.23 -9.03
C ALA A 13 41.93 39.29 -10.04
N GLY A 14 42.73 38.61 -10.86
CA GLY A 14 42.28 37.54 -11.75
C GLY A 14 41.95 36.27 -10.95
N PHE A 15 40.75 35.73 -11.15
CA PHE A 15 40.36 34.41 -10.68
C PHE A 15 40.40 33.43 -11.86
N LEU A 16 41.29 32.44 -11.81
CA LEU A 16 41.24 31.26 -12.68
C LEU A 16 40.18 30.28 -12.13
N PRO A 17 39.34 29.64 -12.98
CA PRO A 17 38.43 28.62 -12.50
C PRO A 17 39.21 27.32 -12.28
N ALA A 18 39.05 26.71 -11.10
CA ALA A 18 39.52 25.36 -10.83
C ALA A 18 38.68 24.36 -11.64
N ALA A 19 39.34 23.61 -12.53
CA ALA A 19 38.72 22.47 -13.21
C ALA A 19 38.47 21.36 -12.18
N ALA A 20 37.20 21.08 -11.89
CA ALA A 20 36.81 19.93 -11.08
C ALA A 20 37.03 18.65 -11.91
N LEU A 21 37.98 17.81 -11.49
CA LEU A 21 38.07 16.43 -11.96
C LEU A 21 36.84 15.66 -11.47
N PHE A 22 35.94 15.31 -12.40
CA PHE A 22 34.96 14.25 -12.17
C PHE A 22 35.71 12.93 -12.06
N THR A 23 35.89 12.43 -10.85
CA THR A 23 36.19 11.01 -10.66
C THR A 23 34.94 10.23 -11.08
N ALA A 24 35.10 9.34 -12.06
CA ALA A 24 34.08 8.35 -12.39
C ALA A 24 33.92 7.42 -11.18
N GLY A 25 33.02 7.80 -10.27
CA GLY A 25 32.55 6.92 -9.20
C GLY A 25 31.91 5.70 -9.85
N GLY A 26 32.48 4.53 -9.59
CA GLY A 26 31.99 3.26 -10.13
C GLY A 26 30.49 3.12 -9.86
N CYS A 27 29.76 2.68 -10.89
CA CYS A 27 28.38 2.22 -10.75
C CYS A 27 28.39 1.10 -9.70
N ALA A 28 28.05 1.43 -8.45
CA ALA A 28 27.65 0.41 -7.50
C ALA A 28 26.51 -0.34 -8.18
N ARG A 29 26.72 -1.64 -8.45
CA ARG A 29 25.68 -2.51 -8.99
C ARG A 29 24.56 -2.44 -7.98
N ALA A 30 23.44 -1.81 -8.33
CA ALA A 30 22.28 -1.77 -7.46
C ALA A 30 22.01 -3.21 -7.02
N ASP A 31 21.99 -3.46 -5.71
CA ASP A 31 21.71 -4.79 -5.19
C ASP A 31 20.43 -5.28 -5.84
N SER A 32 20.55 -6.40 -6.59
CA SER A 32 19.43 -6.95 -7.31
C SER A 32 18.26 -7.15 -6.33
N ILE A 33 17.09 -6.64 -6.68
CA ILE A 33 15.85 -6.88 -5.93
C ILE A 33 15.19 -8.18 -6.38
N GLU A 34 15.66 -8.79 -7.47
CA GLU A 34 15.15 -10.05 -8.00
C GLU A 34 15.24 -11.17 -6.95
N GLY A 35 14.13 -11.86 -6.71
CA GLY A 35 13.99 -12.93 -5.72
C GLY A 35 13.93 -12.47 -4.26
N ARG A 36 14.05 -11.16 -3.98
CA ARG A 36 13.95 -10.61 -2.62
C ARG A 36 12.52 -10.81 -2.09
N PRO A 37 12.35 -11.31 -0.85
CA PRO A 37 11.03 -11.45 -0.26
C PRO A 37 10.42 -10.08 0.04
N ALA A 38 9.13 -9.94 -0.26
CA ALA A 38 8.29 -8.78 0.03
C ALA A 38 6.92 -9.27 0.52
N PRO A 39 6.79 -9.70 1.79
CA PRO A 39 5.55 -10.24 2.31
C PRO A 39 4.38 -9.26 2.11
N ILE A 40 3.25 -9.77 1.62
CA ILE A 40 2.02 -8.99 1.46
C ILE A 40 1.01 -9.48 2.49
N LEU A 41 0.87 -8.76 3.58
CA LEU A 41 0.06 -9.16 4.74
C LEU A 41 -1.41 -8.88 4.47
N MET A 42 -2.26 -9.89 4.66
CA MET A 42 -3.72 -9.80 4.58
C MET A 42 -4.32 -9.68 5.99
N TYR A 43 -4.79 -8.48 6.32
CA TYR A 43 -5.65 -8.20 7.47
C TYR A 43 -7.09 -7.93 7.02
N HIS A 44 -8.05 -8.04 7.93
CA HIS A 44 -9.43 -7.58 7.71
C HIS A 44 -9.80 -6.60 8.82
N HIS A 45 -10.03 -7.12 10.03
CA HIS A 45 -10.42 -6.31 11.18
C HIS A 45 -9.35 -6.29 12.27
N VAL A 46 -9.25 -5.16 12.98
CA VAL A 46 -8.34 -4.95 14.11
C VAL A 46 -9.10 -4.42 15.33
N GLY A 47 -8.95 -5.08 16.48
CA GLY A 47 -9.51 -4.64 17.76
C GLY A 47 -10.30 -5.72 18.48
N ASP A 48 -11.11 -5.31 19.44
CA ASP A 48 -11.84 -6.22 20.34
C ASP A 48 -13.26 -6.52 19.82
N GLY A 49 -13.35 -6.99 18.57
CA GLY A 49 -14.62 -7.32 17.93
C GLY A 49 -14.94 -8.81 17.99
N ALA A 50 -15.28 -9.42 16.84
CA ALA A 50 -15.69 -10.82 16.81
C ALA A 50 -14.52 -11.78 17.11
N THR A 51 -14.80 -12.86 17.85
CA THR A 51 -13.81 -13.94 18.07
C THR A 51 -13.77 -14.88 16.86
N ASN A 52 -13.19 -14.42 15.76
CA ASN A 52 -12.96 -15.25 14.58
C ASN A 52 -11.57 -14.97 13.96
N ARG A 53 -11.16 -15.82 13.02
CA ARG A 53 -9.82 -15.79 12.42
C ARG A 53 -9.47 -14.51 11.65
N TRP A 54 -10.45 -13.67 11.31
CA TRP A 54 -10.28 -12.42 10.56
C TRP A 54 -10.18 -11.19 11.47
N TRP A 55 -10.29 -11.38 12.79
CA TRP A 55 -10.22 -10.33 13.79
C TRP A 55 -8.91 -10.42 14.57
N VAL A 56 -7.99 -9.49 14.30
CA VAL A 56 -6.71 -9.43 15.02
C VAL A 56 -6.88 -8.50 16.23
N PRO A 57 -6.68 -8.97 17.47
CA PRO A 57 -6.72 -8.10 18.66
C PRO A 57 -5.76 -6.91 18.51
N ALA A 58 -6.13 -5.74 19.02
CA ALA A 58 -5.32 -4.52 18.85
C ALA A 58 -3.89 -4.69 19.40
N ALA A 59 -3.74 -5.35 20.54
CA ALA A 59 -2.44 -5.65 21.14
C ALA A 59 -1.59 -6.59 20.29
N GLU A 60 -2.23 -7.55 19.60
CA GLU A 60 -1.56 -8.47 18.69
C GLU A 60 -1.11 -7.75 17.42
N PHE A 61 -1.97 -6.93 16.83
CA PHE A 61 -1.61 -6.09 15.68
C PHE A 61 -0.45 -5.14 16.01
N GLU A 62 -0.47 -4.51 17.18
CA GLU A 62 0.63 -3.67 17.67
C GLU A 62 1.93 -4.49 17.86
N ALA A 63 1.83 -5.73 18.35
CA ALA A 63 2.98 -6.62 18.44
C ALA A 63 3.55 -6.99 17.06
N HIS A 64 2.69 -7.20 16.05
CA HIS A 64 3.13 -7.44 14.66
C HIS A 64 3.89 -6.24 14.11
N LEU A 65 3.35 -5.01 14.21
CA LEU A 65 4.04 -3.82 13.71
C LEU A 65 5.35 -3.55 14.45
N ARG A 66 5.39 -3.80 15.76
CA ARG A 66 6.63 -3.72 16.54
C ARG A 66 7.66 -4.73 16.06
N HIS A 67 7.26 -5.98 15.81
CA HIS A 67 8.16 -6.99 15.27
C HIS A 67 8.71 -6.57 13.90
N LEU A 68 7.85 -6.12 12.99
CA LEU A 68 8.25 -5.63 11.67
C LEU A 68 9.30 -4.52 11.80
N ARG A 69 9.04 -3.52 12.66
CA ARG A 69 9.94 -2.37 12.85
C ARG A 69 11.27 -2.77 13.44
N SER A 70 11.27 -3.59 14.50
CA SER A 70 12.49 -4.07 15.15
C SER A 70 13.35 -4.94 14.23
N ASN A 71 12.74 -5.56 13.22
CA ASN A 71 13.43 -6.37 12.22
C ASN A 71 13.79 -5.59 10.95
N GLY A 72 13.57 -4.27 10.91
CA GLY A 72 13.98 -3.42 9.79
C GLY A 72 13.05 -3.47 8.58
N TYR A 73 11.83 -3.98 8.73
CA TYR A 73 10.82 -3.90 7.67
C TYR A 73 10.31 -2.46 7.53
N ALA A 74 10.17 -2.01 6.28
CA ALA A 74 9.53 -0.74 5.94
C ALA A 74 8.36 -1.00 4.99
N SER A 75 7.23 -0.33 5.24
CA SER A 75 6.04 -0.51 4.40
C SER A 75 6.25 0.09 3.03
N VAL A 76 5.79 -0.65 2.02
CA VAL A 76 5.64 -0.18 0.63
C VAL A 76 4.25 -0.54 0.12
N LEU A 77 3.86 0.04 -1.00
CA LEU A 77 2.62 -0.25 -1.70
C LEU A 77 2.85 -1.30 -2.80
N PRO A 78 1.81 -2.03 -3.23
CA PRO A 78 1.91 -2.97 -4.34
C PRO A 78 2.50 -2.35 -5.63
N SER A 79 2.08 -1.14 -5.98
CA SER A 79 2.58 -0.42 -7.16
C SER A 79 4.05 0.00 -7.05
N GLU A 80 4.55 0.23 -5.83
CA GLU A 80 5.97 0.50 -5.60
C GLU A 80 6.83 -0.75 -5.80
N LEU A 81 6.32 -1.93 -5.43
CA LEU A 81 6.99 -3.21 -5.76
C LEU A 81 7.09 -3.40 -7.27
N LYS A 82 5.99 -3.15 -7.99
CA LYS A 82 5.94 -3.25 -9.46
C LYS A 82 6.89 -2.26 -10.12
N ALA A 83 6.84 -0.99 -9.70
CA ALA A 83 7.72 0.03 -10.24
C ALA A 83 9.20 -0.36 -10.09
N ALA A 84 9.60 -0.81 -8.89
CA ALA A 84 10.98 -1.21 -8.63
C ALA A 84 11.42 -2.41 -9.46
N ALA A 85 10.56 -3.43 -9.62
CA ALA A 85 10.82 -4.59 -10.47
C ALA A 85 11.00 -4.21 -11.94
N GLU A 86 10.34 -3.15 -12.38
CA GLU A 86 10.49 -2.55 -13.71
C GLU A 86 11.64 -1.53 -13.78
N GLY A 87 12.51 -1.48 -12.77
CA GLY A 87 13.68 -0.60 -12.71
C GLY A 87 13.38 0.86 -12.36
N ARG A 88 12.19 1.15 -11.82
CA ARG A 88 11.75 2.50 -11.45
C ARG A 88 11.57 2.64 -9.95
N GLY A 89 12.34 3.53 -9.33
CA GLY A 89 12.31 3.73 -7.88
C GLY A 89 13.17 2.74 -7.11
N ALA A 90 13.25 2.93 -5.81
CA ALA A 90 14.04 2.09 -4.90
C ALA A 90 13.14 1.51 -3.82
N LEU A 91 13.48 0.31 -3.35
CA LEU A 91 12.81 -0.33 -2.23
C LEU A 91 13.71 -0.33 -0.99
N PRO A 92 13.12 -0.34 0.21
CA PRO A 92 13.86 -0.63 1.42
C PRO A 92 14.50 -2.03 1.34
N ALA A 93 15.48 -2.28 2.21
CA ALA A 93 16.14 -3.60 2.28
C ALA A 93 15.15 -4.73 2.60
N ARG A 94 14.14 -4.46 3.43
CA ARG A 94 13.08 -5.41 3.81
C ARG A 94 11.71 -4.77 3.54
N PRO A 95 11.21 -4.78 2.29
CA PRO A 95 9.88 -4.28 2.00
C PRO A 95 8.82 -5.19 2.62
N VAL A 96 7.73 -4.60 3.10
CA VAL A 96 6.51 -5.31 3.50
C VAL A 96 5.31 -4.54 2.96
N VAL A 97 4.31 -5.22 2.44
CA VAL A 97 3.03 -4.60 2.08
C VAL A 97 2.01 -4.97 3.14
N ILE A 98 1.35 -3.97 3.72
CA ILE A 98 0.33 -4.17 4.75
C ILE A 98 -1.02 -3.87 4.11
N THR A 99 -1.88 -4.88 3.96
CA THR A 99 -3.19 -4.75 3.31
C THR A 99 -4.34 -5.04 4.27
N PHE A 100 -5.46 -4.33 4.08
CA PHE A 100 -6.71 -4.52 4.81
C PHE A 100 -7.85 -4.65 3.80
N ASP A 101 -8.68 -5.69 3.92
CA ASP A 101 -9.85 -5.87 3.08
C ASP A 101 -11.12 -5.26 3.72
N ASP A 102 -12.21 -5.21 2.96
CA ASP A 102 -13.59 -4.87 3.35
C ASP A 102 -13.93 -3.43 3.78
N GLY A 103 -12.97 -2.66 4.32
CA GLY A 103 -13.20 -1.25 4.67
C GLY A 103 -14.02 -1.04 5.95
N GLY A 104 -13.76 -1.84 6.98
CA GLY A 104 -14.36 -1.70 8.31
C GLY A 104 -14.02 -0.38 9.01
N LEU A 105 -14.94 0.13 9.84
CA LEU A 105 -14.75 1.34 10.65
C LEU A 105 -13.59 1.19 11.66
N ASP A 106 -13.30 -0.04 12.09
CA ASP A 106 -12.18 -0.36 12.97
C ASP A 106 -10.82 0.01 12.36
N LEU A 107 -10.72 0.08 11.03
CA LEU A 107 -9.51 0.56 10.35
C LEU A 107 -9.23 2.03 10.67
N LEU A 108 -10.27 2.85 10.81
CA LEU A 108 -10.14 4.26 11.23
C LEU A 108 -9.89 4.36 12.74
N THR A 109 -10.67 3.64 13.55
CA THR A 109 -10.71 3.87 15.00
C THR A 109 -9.60 3.14 15.76
N VAL A 110 -9.07 2.06 15.19
CA VAL A 110 -8.07 1.19 15.83
C VAL A 110 -6.81 1.06 14.99
N ALA A 111 -6.91 0.64 13.73
CA ALA A 111 -5.72 0.33 12.92
C ALA A 111 -4.91 1.59 12.56
N GLU A 112 -5.55 2.67 12.11
CA GLU A 112 -4.87 3.90 11.69
C GLU A 112 -4.01 4.51 12.81
N PRO A 113 -4.51 4.71 14.06
CA PRO A 113 -3.67 5.21 15.14
C PRO A 113 -2.48 4.30 15.47
N ILE A 114 -2.64 2.97 15.38
CA ILE A 114 -1.54 2.03 15.58
C ILE A 114 -0.51 2.18 14.45
N MET A 115 -0.94 2.15 13.18
CA MET A 115 -0.07 2.33 12.01
C MET A 115 0.74 3.64 12.08
N ALA A 116 0.08 4.74 12.47
CA ALA A 116 0.71 6.05 12.61
C ALA A 116 1.84 6.05 13.66
N ARG A 117 1.65 5.40 14.82
CA ARG A 117 2.67 5.30 15.88
C ARG A 117 3.94 4.57 15.43
N TYR A 118 3.81 3.64 14.48
CA TYR A 118 4.94 2.86 13.95
C TYR A 118 5.49 3.42 12.63
N GLY A 119 4.89 4.47 12.07
CA GLY A 119 5.32 5.11 10.83
C GLY A 119 5.07 4.26 9.58
N TYR A 120 4.08 3.37 9.63
CA TYR A 120 3.72 2.52 8.50
C TYR A 120 2.61 3.14 7.64
N THR A 121 2.65 2.81 6.35
CA THR A 121 1.57 3.05 5.39
C THR A 121 0.95 1.71 4.99
N GLY A 122 -0.38 1.65 4.87
CA GLY A 122 -1.10 0.45 4.41
C GLY A 122 -1.97 0.71 3.18
N MET A 123 -2.43 -0.38 2.55
CA MET A 123 -3.43 -0.36 1.48
C MET A 123 -4.75 -0.92 2.02
N VAL A 124 -5.84 -0.16 1.90
CA VAL A 124 -7.20 -0.60 2.25
C VAL A 124 -7.97 -0.87 0.96
N TYR A 125 -8.45 -2.10 0.76
CA TYR A 125 -9.30 -2.46 -0.37
C TYR A 125 -10.76 -2.28 0.00
N LEU A 126 -11.42 -1.30 -0.62
CA LEU A 126 -12.79 -0.91 -0.29
C LEU A 126 -13.80 -1.63 -1.18
N ILE A 127 -14.85 -2.17 -0.55
CA ILE A 127 -16.08 -2.54 -1.26
C ILE A 127 -16.88 -1.25 -1.46
N SER A 128 -16.79 -0.62 -2.62
CA SER A 128 -17.24 0.78 -2.79
C SER A 128 -18.72 0.98 -2.48
N GLY A 129 -19.58 0.02 -2.82
CA GLY A 129 -21.02 0.04 -2.51
C GLY A 129 -21.37 -0.23 -1.04
N LYS A 130 -20.37 -0.48 -0.19
CA LYS A 130 -20.50 -0.59 1.27
C LYS A 130 -19.89 0.60 2.00
N VAL A 131 -19.32 1.57 1.29
CA VAL A 131 -18.91 2.83 1.91
C VAL A 131 -20.12 3.78 1.91
N GLY A 132 -20.57 4.19 3.10
CA GLY A 132 -21.74 5.09 3.20
C GLY A 132 -21.41 6.53 2.83
N ASP A 133 -22.41 7.31 2.44
CA ASP A 133 -22.22 8.74 2.10
C ASP A 133 -21.89 9.61 3.33
N GLY A 134 -22.31 9.17 4.52
CA GLY A 134 -22.07 9.85 5.79
C GLY A 134 -22.51 8.99 6.98
N ALA A 135 -22.13 9.40 8.19
CA ALA A 135 -22.30 8.59 9.40
C ALA A 135 -23.75 8.15 9.67
N ALA A 136 -24.73 8.99 9.31
CA ALA A 136 -26.16 8.66 9.47
C ALA A 136 -26.63 7.52 8.55
N GLY A 137 -25.95 7.30 7.42
CA GLY A 137 -26.22 6.23 6.46
C GLY A 137 -25.14 5.14 6.46
N ARG A 138 -24.50 4.90 7.62
CA ARG A 138 -23.41 3.94 7.70
C ARG A 138 -23.88 2.54 7.32
N MET A 139 -23.26 2.00 6.28
CA MET A 139 -23.52 0.66 5.79
C MET A 139 -22.80 -0.37 6.68
N HIS A 140 -23.24 -1.61 6.57
CA HIS A 140 -22.61 -2.74 7.24
C HIS A 140 -22.28 -3.84 6.23
N TYR A 141 -21.18 -4.54 6.49
CA TYR A 141 -20.75 -5.72 5.75
C TYR A 141 -20.38 -6.81 6.75
N GLU A 142 -20.92 -8.02 6.56
CA GLU A 142 -20.79 -9.13 7.52
C GLU A 142 -21.11 -8.76 8.98
N GLY A 143 -22.08 -7.86 9.16
CA GLY A 143 -22.52 -7.38 10.47
C GLY A 143 -21.62 -6.30 11.09
N GLN A 144 -20.57 -5.86 10.39
CA GLN A 144 -19.62 -4.85 10.87
C GLN A 144 -19.85 -3.49 10.21
N PRO A 145 -19.73 -2.39 10.97
CA PRO A 145 -19.86 -1.05 10.43
C PRO A 145 -18.73 -0.77 9.44
N CYS A 146 -19.08 -0.34 8.24
CA CYS A 146 -18.10 0.10 7.23
C CYS A 146 -17.76 1.59 7.41
N LEU A 147 -16.65 2.00 6.79
CA LEU A 147 -16.29 3.42 6.65
C LEU A 147 -17.36 4.20 5.87
N VAL A 148 -17.35 5.52 6.01
CA VAL A 148 -18.09 6.44 5.15
C VAL A 148 -17.15 7.32 4.34
N TRP A 149 -17.59 7.84 3.19
CA TRP A 149 -16.72 8.60 2.28
C TRP A 149 -15.99 9.79 2.92
N PRO A 150 -16.61 10.59 3.82
CA PRO A 150 -15.89 11.62 4.57
C PRO A 150 -14.72 11.06 5.40
N GLU A 151 -14.87 9.89 6.02
CA GLU A 151 -13.82 9.23 6.80
C GLU A 151 -12.70 8.71 5.90
N VAL A 152 -13.05 8.06 4.79
CA VAL A 152 -12.07 7.58 3.79
C VAL A 152 -11.22 8.75 3.28
N ARG A 153 -11.85 9.88 2.93
CA ARG A 153 -11.13 11.09 2.51
C ARG A 153 -10.19 11.62 3.60
N ALA A 154 -10.65 11.67 4.85
CA ALA A 154 -9.85 12.13 5.98
C ALA A 154 -8.67 11.20 6.32
N MET A 155 -8.85 9.89 6.17
CA MET A 155 -7.76 8.91 6.31
C MET A 155 -6.74 9.08 5.18
N ARG A 156 -7.22 9.26 3.94
CA ARG A 156 -6.33 9.49 2.78
C ARG A 156 -5.49 10.76 2.95
N SER A 157 -6.09 11.85 3.43
CA SER A 157 -5.35 13.11 3.65
C SER A 157 -4.29 13.02 4.75
N ARG A 158 -4.48 12.13 5.73
CA ARG A 158 -3.47 11.85 6.77
C ARG A 158 -2.31 10.99 6.28
N GLY A 159 -2.51 10.26 5.18
CA GLY A 159 -1.43 9.63 4.43
C GLY A 159 -0.99 8.25 4.93
N HIS A 160 -1.48 7.77 6.07
CA HIS A 160 -1.20 6.43 6.62
C HIS A 160 -1.87 5.31 5.82
N PHE A 161 -2.91 5.63 5.05
CA PHE A 161 -3.57 4.69 4.16
C PHE A 161 -3.64 5.17 2.71
N ARG A 162 -3.53 4.20 1.81
CA ARG A 162 -3.97 4.28 0.41
C ARG A 162 -5.18 3.37 0.24
N PHE A 163 -5.95 3.63 -0.81
CA PHE A 163 -7.24 2.97 -1.04
C PHE A 163 -7.26 2.32 -2.42
N GLY A 164 -7.54 1.02 -2.44
CA GLY A 164 -7.71 0.19 -3.62
C GLY A 164 -9.13 -0.36 -3.74
N GLY A 165 -9.41 -1.08 -4.82
CA GLY A 165 -10.73 -1.66 -5.08
C GLY A 165 -10.92 -3.07 -4.53
N HIS A 166 -12.10 -3.36 -3.98
CA HIS A 166 -12.54 -4.71 -3.59
C HIS A 166 -13.89 -5.09 -4.20
N THR A 167 -14.10 -4.71 -5.46
CA THR A 167 -15.41 -4.72 -6.19
C THR A 167 -16.45 -3.77 -5.60
N ARG A 168 -17.58 -3.61 -6.29
CA ARG A 168 -18.63 -2.69 -5.86
C ARG A 168 -19.52 -3.34 -4.80
N THR A 169 -19.80 -4.64 -4.91
CA THR A 169 -20.73 -5.35 -4.01
C THR A 169 -20.17 -6.58 -3.29
N SER A 170 -18.89 -6.93 -3.53
CA SER A 170 -18.19 -8.11 -2.98
C SER A 170 -18.79 -9.48 -3.33
N PRO A 171 -19.09 -9.77 -4.62
CA PRO A 171 -19.57 -11.10 -4.99
C PRO A 171 -18.41 -12.10 -5.17
N ASP A 172 -18.73 -13.40 -5.13
CA ASP A 172 -17.85 -14.43 -5.71
C ASP A 172 -17.75 -14.21 -7.23
N LEU A 173 -16.62 -13.70 -7.70
CA LEU A 173 -16.43 -13.31 -9.11
C LEU A 173 -16.49 -14.48 -10.09
N ARG A 174 -16.48 -15.73 -9.60
CA ARG A 174 -16.69 -16.93 -10.43
C ARG A 174 -18.17 -17.15 -10.78
N ARG A 175 -19.08 -16.46 -10.09
CA ARG A 175 -20.53 -16.66 -10.16
C ARG A 175 -21.28 -15.48 -10.77
N VAL A 176 -20.61 -14.36 -11.02
CA VAL A 176 -21.21 -13.22 -11.70
C VAL A 176 -21.12 -13.41 -13.23
N PRO A 177 -22.17 -13.06 -14.00
CA PRO A 177 -22.14 -13.16 -15.45
C PRO A 177 -21.04 -12.28 -16.07
N ASP A 178 -20.88 -11.06 -15.56
CA ASP A 178 -19.86 -10.11 -16.01
C ASP A 178 -19.12 -9.48 -14.82
N PRO A 179 -17.90 -9.95 -14.48
CA PRO A 179 -17.10 -9.37 -13.41
C PRO A 179 -16.63 -7.95 -13.74
N ALA A 180 -16.64 -7.53 -15.01
CA ALA A 180 -16.17 -6.20 -15.39
C ALA A 180 -17.04 -5.08 -14.79
N LEU A 181 -18.35 -5.29 -14.65
CA LEU A 181 -19.26 -4.31 -14.05
C LEU A 181 -18.95 -4.06 -12.57
N GLU A 182 -18.62 -5.11 -11.82
CA GLU A 182 -18.22 -5.03 -10.42
C GLU A 182 -16.88 -4.32 -10.25
N ILE A 183 -15.92 -4.64 -11.12
CA ILE A 183 -14.54 -4.15 -11.04
C ILE A 183 -14.45 -2.69 -11.50
N SER A 184 -14.97 -2.38 -12.69
CA SER A 184 -14.97 -1.00 -13.21
C SER A 184 -15.85 -0.09 -12.37
N GLY A 185 -17.02 -0.56 -11.93
CA GLY A 185 -17.89 0.19 -11.05
C GLY A 185 -17.22 0.60 -9.74
N CYS A 186 -16.50 -0.33 -9.11
CA CYS A 186 -15.71 -0.04 -7.91
C CYS A 186 -14.67 1.04 -8.17
N ARG A 187 -13.93 0.90 -9.28
CA ARG A 187 -12.88 1.84 -9.66
C ARG A 187 -13.43 3.24 -9.93
N ASP A 188 -14.58 3.33 -10.58
CA ASP A 188 -15.26 4.60 -10.90
C ASP A 188 -15.77 5.29 -9.63
N ASP A 189 -16.35 4.53 -8.70
CA ASP A 189 -16.79 5.07 -7.40
C ASP A 189 -15.61 5.66 -6.63
N LEU A 190 -14.49 4.92 -6.55
CA LEU A 190 -13.28 5.38 -5.89
C LEU A 190 -12.67 6.59 -6.60
N ALA A 191 -12.63 6.59 -7.93
CA ALA A 191 -12.14 7.72 -8.72
C ALA A 191 -12.97 8.99 -8.46
N ARG A 192 -14.29 8.85 -8.37
CA ARG A 192 -15.20 9.96 -8.08
C ARG A 192 -15.00 10.52 -6.67
N GLU A 193 -14.89 9.66 -5.66
CA GLU A 193 -14.85 10.06 -4.25
C GLU A 193 -13.46 10.54 -3.79
N LEU A 194 -12.42 10.06 -4.46
CA LEU A 194 -11.02 10.36 -4.15
C LEU A 194 -10.40 11.31 -5.20
N GLY A 195 -11.03 11.54 -6.35
CA GLY A 195 -10.48 12.39 -7.42
C GLY A 195 -9.27 11.79 -8.15
N ALA A 196 -8.96 10.52 -7.90
CA ALA A 196 -7.97 9.74 -8.66
C ALA A 196 -8.39 8.27 -8.61
N ALA A 197 -8.24 7.58 -9.73
CA ALA A 197 -8.54 6.16 -9.79
C ALA A 197 -7.50 5.33 -9.02
N PRO A 198 -7.92 4.27 -8.30
CA PRO A 198 -6.99 3.38 -7.63
C PRO A 198 -6.14 2.57 -8.63
N ASP A 199 -4.95 2.18 -8.19
CA ASP A 199 -3.97 1.39 -8.95
C ASP A 199 -3.91 -0.09 -8.50
N SER A 200 -4.42 -0.42 -7.31
CA SER A 200 -4.42 -1.78 -6.78
C SER A 200 -5.83 -2.32 -6.49
N PHE A 201 -5.99 -3.63 -6.64
CA PHE A 201 -7.25 -4.36 -6.44
C PHE A 201 -7.07 -5.61 -5.55
N SER A 202 -8.12 -6.07 -4.88
CA SER A 202 -8.16 -7.34 -4.14
C SER A 202 -9.36 -8.17 -4.61
N TYR A 203 -9.16 -9.47 -4.89
CA TYR A 203 -10.25 -10.35 -5.33
C TYR A 203 -11.07 -10.84 -4.12
N PRO A 204 -12.40 -10.58 -4.05
CA PRO A 204 -13.23 -11.07 -2.96
C PRO A 204 -13.09 -12.57 -2.72
N PHE A 205 -12.83 -12.93 -1.47
CA PHE A 205 -12.64 -14.31 -1.01
C PHE A 205 -11.49 -15.08 -1.71
N GLY A 206 -10.65 -14.41 -2.52
CA GLY A 206 -9.69 -15.06 -3.42
C GLY A 206 -10.34 -15.89 -4.53
N ARG A 207 -11.62 -15.63 -4.86
CA ARG A 207 -12.42 -16.47 -5.77
C ARG A 207 -12.67 -15.76 -7.09
N TYR A 208 -11.90 -16.12 -8.10
CA TYR A 208 -11.99 -15.52 -9.44
C TYR A 208 -11.63 -16.52 -10.55
N ARG A 209 -11.75 -16.08 -11.80
CA ARG A 209 -11.27 -16.78 -13.00
C ARG A 209 -10.50 -15.79 -13.88
N SER A 210 -9.87 -16.28 -14.95
CA SER A 210 -9.08 -15.46 -15.88
C SER A 210 -9.86 -14.30 -16.51
N ASN A 211 -11.18 -14.41 -16.68
CA ASN A 211 -12.02 -13.30 -17.16
C ASN A 211 -12.04 -12.10 -16.19
N ALA A 212 -11.98 -12.36 -14.88
CA ALA A 212 -11.87 -11.33 -13.85
C ALA A 212 -10.48 -10.69 -13.87
N VAL A 213 -9.40 -11.48 -13.98
CA VAL A 213 -8.02 -10.94 -14.12
C VAL A 213 -7.92 -10.02 -15.33
N ALA A 214 -8.46 -10.44 -16.48
CA ALA A 214 -8.50 -9.61 -17.68
C ALA A 214 -9.35 -8.34 -17.49
N ALA A 215 -10.43 -8.41 -16.71
CA ALA A 215 -11.27 -7.25 -16.39
C ALA A 215 -10.57 -6.26 -15.45
N VAL A 216 -9.80 -6.74 -14.46
CA VAL A 216 -8.93 -5.92 -13.60
C VAL A 216 -7.91 -5.14 -14.45
N GLY A 217 -7.20 -5.84 -15.35
CA GLY A 217 -6.26 -5.21 -16.26
C GLY A 217 -6.91 -4.18 -17.19
N ARG A 218 -8.06 -4.52 -17.81
CA ARG A 218 -8.80 -3.57 -18.67
C ARG A 218 -9.35 -2.36 -17.92
N ALA A 219 -9.71 -2.50 -16.66
CA ALA A 219 -10.14 -1.38 -15.82
C ALA A 219 -8.98 -0.42 -15.50
N GLY A 220 -7.72 -0.85 -15.70
CA GLY A 220 -6.55 -0.02 -15.47
C GLY A 220 -6.01 -0.10 -14.05
N PHE A 221 -6.23 -1.21 -13.34
CA PHE A 221 -5.44 -1.56 -12.17
C PHE A 221 -4.06 -2.08 -12.61
N GLU A 222 -3.02 -1.67 -11.91
CA GLU A 222 -1.64 -2.10 -12.15
C GLU A 222 -1.24 -3.32 -11.35
N THR A 223 -1.84 -3.49 -10.17
CA THR A 223 -1.60 -4.64 -9.29
C THR A 223 -2.91 -5.21 -8.75
N ALA A 224 -2.91 -6.49 -8.44
CA ALA A 224 -3.99 -7.08 -7.66
C ALA A 224 -3.51 -8.23 -6.78
N VAL A 225 -4.17 -8.40 -5.63
CA VAL A 225 -3.80 -9.39 -4.62
C VAL A 225 -4.85 -10.51 -4.51
N THR A 226 -4.38 -11.73 -4.24
CA THR A 226 -5.19 -12.95 -4.08
C THR A 226 -5.23 -13.40 -2.61
N CYS A 227 -5.79 -14.57 -2.33
CA CYS A 227 -5.71 -15.20 -1.01
C CYS A 227 -4.76 -16.42 -0.98
N GLU A 228 -3.89 -16.56 -1.98
CA GLU A 228 -2.91 -17.65 -2.02
C GLU A 228 -1.87 -17.42 -0.90
N PRO A 229 -1.72 -18.36 0.05
CA PRO A 229 -0.91 -18.18 1.26
C PRO A 229 0.59 -18.36 0.99
N GLU A 230 1.23 -17.34 0.41
CA GLU A 230 2.67 -17.35 0.09
C GLU A 230 3.32 -15.98 0.36
N VAL A 231 4.60 -15.98 0.75
CA VAL A 231 5.43 -14.76 0.73
C VAL A 231 5.83 -14.44 -0.71
N PHE A 232 5.31 -13.32 -1.21
CA PHE A 232 5.70 -12.81 -2.53
C PHE A 232 7.21 -12.55 -2.61
N ARG A 233 7.80 -12.96 -3.74
CA ARG A 233 9.19 -12.65 -4.11
C ARG A 233 9.19 -11.76 -5.35
N ILE A 234 9.92 -10.65 -5.27
CA ILE A 234 9.96 -9.65 -6.33
C ILE A 234 10.60 -10.26 -7.58
N ARG A 235 9.89 -10.23 -8.70
CA ARG A 235 10.38 -10.66 -10.01
C ARG A 235 9.84 -9.75 -11.10
N ALA A 236 10.66 -9.46 -12.11
CA ALA A 236 10.22 -8.65 -13.25
C ALA A 236 9.05 -9.29 -14.03
N ASP A 237 9.02 -10.62 -14.11
CA ASP A 237 8.01 -11.42 -14.81
C ASP A 237 6.82 -11.85 -13.94
N ALA A 238 6.69 -11.30 -12.73
CA ALA A 238 5.61 -11.66 -11.82
C ALA A 238 4.23 -11.39 -12.42
N SER A 239 3.25 -12.22 -12.05
CA SER A 239 1.83 -11.96 -12.29
C SER A 239 1.35 -10.82 -11.39
N TRP A 240 1.62 -9.57 -11.76
CA TRP A 240 1.31 -8.38 -10.94
C TRP A 240 -0.18 -8.22 -10.62
N LEU A 241 -1.07 -8.84 -11.41
CA LEU A 241 -2.51 -8.88 -11.15
C LEU A 241 -2.96 -10.09 -10.32
N GLU A 242 -2.03 -10.89 -9.80
CA GLU A 242 -2.31 -12.09 -9.01
C GLU A 242 -1.25 -12.29 -7.91
N LEU A 243 -0.92 -11.22 -7.19
CA LEU A 243 0.07 -11.26 -6.11
C LEU A 243 -0.44 -12.10 -4.92
N PRO A 244 0.33 -13.09 -4.42
CA PRO A 244 -0.07 -13.88 -3.26
C PRO A 244 0.01 -13.05 -1.96
N ARG A 245 -0.65 -13.52 -0.90
CA ARG A 245 -0.66 -12.85 0.41
C ARG A 245 -0.40 -13.79 1.55
N VAL A 246 0.32 -13.30 2.55
CA VAL A 246 0.45 -13.95 3.86
C VAL A 246 -0.82 -13.68 4.66
N ASN A 247 -1.56 -14.75 4.96
CA ASN A 247 -2.78 -14.67 5.75
C ASN A 247 -2.45 -14.44 7.24
N VAL A 248 -2.95 -13.34 7.81
CA VAL A 248 -2.79 -13.07 9.25
C VAL A 248 -4.03 -13.56 9.99
N VAL A 249 -3.83 -14.57 10.84
CA VAL A 249 -4.90 -15.21 11.61
C VAL A 249 -4.99 -14.54 12.98
N GLY A 250 -6.16 -13.97 13.28
CA GLY A 250 -6.45 -13.38 14.58
C GLY A 250 -6.36 -14.36 15.75
N GLY A 251 -5.72 -13.96 16.83
CA GLY A 251 -5.55 -14.77 18.04
C GLY A 251 -4.46 -15.85 17.91
N ALA A 252 -3.75 -15.92 16.79
CA ALA A 252 -2.67 -16.88 16.59
C ALA A 252 -1.37 -16.44 17.27
N GLY A 253 -1.24 -15.15 17.58
CA GLY A 253 -0.12 -14.58 18.31
C GLY A 253 1.13 -14.39 17.46
N LEU A 254 2.13 -13.74 18.06
CA LEU A 254 3.35 -13.31 17.37
C LEU A 254 4.15 -14.48 16.77
N ASP A 255 4.26 -15.61 17.46
CA ASP A 255 5.01 -16.77 16.95
C ASP A 255 4.43 -17.30 15.64
N ALA A 256 3.10 -17.28 15.48
CA ALA A 256 2.45 -17.68 14.24
C ALA A 256 2.71 -16.67 13.12
N PHE A 257 2.66 -15.38 13.44
CA PHE A 257 2.99 -14.30 12.52
C PHE A 257 4.45 -14.40 12.01
N GLU A 258 5.40 -14.66 12.90
CA GLU A 258 6.83 -14.83 12.54
C GLU A 258 7.04 -16.04 11.62
N ARG A 259 6.39 -17.17 11.89
CA ARG A 259 6.43 -18.34 11.00
C ARG A 259 5.80 -18.04 9.64
N ALA A 260 4.75 -17.23 9.58
CA ALA A 260 4.08 -16.87 8.34
C ALA A 260 4.95 -15.96 7.46
N LEU A 261 5.82 -15.13 8.05
CA LEU A 261 6.79 -14.30 7.33
C LEU A 261 7.99 -15.08 6.76
N ALA A 262 8.20 -16.32 7.22
CA ALA A 262 9.39 -17.12 6.89
C ALA A 262 9.14 -18.25 5.86
N GLN A 263 7.87 -18.50 5.51
CA GLN A 263 7.45 -19.47 4.50
C GLN A 263 7.59 -18.90 3.09
#